data_AF-A0A5C8LP09-F1
#
_entry.id   AF-A0A5C8LP09-F1
#
_cell.length_a   1.000
_cell.length_b   1.000
_cell.length_c   1.000
_cell.angle_alpha   90.00
_cell.angle_beta   90.00
_cell.angle_gamma   90.00
#
_symmetry.space_group_name_H-M   'P 1'
#
loop_
_entity.id
_entity.type
_entity.pdbx_description
1 polymer ?
#
loop_
_entity_poly.entity_id
_entity_poly.type
_entity_poly.pdbx_seq_one_letter_code
_entity_poly.pdbx_strand_id
1 'polypeptide(L)' 'MNISGLIRNLVGDLTASDSKVLELKVGQIVKGVVLQLLSDQEALLNIGGVQVRAKLETPLKQGDVTMLQVQLNRAVVKL' A
#
# COMPACT_ATOMS: atom_id res chain seq x y z
N MET A 1 -1.50 -38.12 -27.10
CA MET A 1 -1.06 -36.75 -27.40
C MET A 1 -0.73 -36.08 -26.06
N ASN A 2 0.54 -35.78 -25.81
CA ASN A 2 1.07 -35.46 -24.47
C ASN A 2 1.07 -33.94 -24.26
N ILE A 3 0.35 -33.44 -23.25
CA ILE A 3 0.13 -32.01 -22.98
C ILE A 3 1.27 -31.36 -22.15
N SER A 4 2.36 -32.09 -21.90
CA SER A 4 3.40 -31.71 -20.92
C SER A 4 4.38 -30.60 -21.38
N GLY A 5 4.06 -29.84 -22.43
CA GLY A 5 5.00 -28.90 -23.05
C GLY A 5 4.77 -27.41 -22.75
N LEU A 6 3.59 -27.01 -22.27
CA LEU A 6 3.13 -25.61 -22.43
C LEU A 6 3.28 -24.71 -21.20
N ILE A 7 3.85 -25.19 -20.09
CA ILE A 7 3.83 -24.44 -18.81
C ILE A 7 5.10 -23.57 -18.61
N ARG A 8 6.13 -23.67 -19.46
CA ARG A 8 7.42 -22.99 -19.22
C ARG A 8 7.53 -21.54 -19.74
N ASN A 9 6.57 -21.04 -20.52
CA ASN A 9 6.69 -19.73 -21.18
C ASN A 9 5.93 -18.57 -20.50
N LEU A 10 5.32 -18.79 -19.33
CA LEU A 10 4.63 -17.71 -18.61
C LEU A 10 5.44 -17.15 -17.41
N VAL A 11 6.69 -17.57 -17.25
CA VAL A 11 7.61 -17.07 -16.20
C VAL A 11 8.50 -15.93 -16.72
N GLY A 12 8.16 -15.34 -17.88
CA GLY A 12 9.01 -14.37 -18.59
C GLY A 12 8.56 -12.90 -18.55
N ASP A 13 7.35 -12.61 -18.05
CA ASP A 13 6.76 -11.27 -18.21
C ASP A 13 6.33 -10.64 -16.87
N LEU A 14 7.02 -10.98 -15.78
CA LEU A 14 7.07 -10.10 -14.61
C LEU A 14 8.06 -8.97 -14.94
N THR A 15 7.74 -8.20 -15.98
CA THR A 15 8.28 -6.85 -16.11
C THR A 15 7.92 -6.16 -14.80
N ALA A 16 8.93 -5.91 -13.98
CA ALA A 16 8.82 -5.13 -12.77
C ALA A 16 8.16 -3.82 -13.19
N SER A 17 6.85 -3.73 -12.95
CA SER A 17 6.01 -2.64 -13.42
C SER A 17 6.65 -1.36 -12.92
N ASP A 18 6.81 -0.37 -13.81
CA ASP A 18 7.33 0.96 -13.52
C ASP A 18 6.99 1.33 -12.08
N SER A 19 8.00 1.36 -11.22
CA SER A 19 7.82 1.62 -9.79
C SER A 19 7.33 3.04 -9.65
N LYS A 20 6.01 3.21 -9.63
CA LYS A 20 5.36 4.51 -9.52
C LYS A 20 5.80 5.12 -8.20
N VAL A 21 6.61 6.17 -8.27
CA VAL A 21 7.04 6.92 -7.10
C VAL A 21 5.88 7.79 -6.65
N LEU A 22 5.42 7.57 -5.42
CA LEU A 22 4.43 8.41 -4.77
C LEU A 22 5.14 9.33 -3.78
N GLU A 23 5.16 10.62 -4.09
CA GLU A 23 5.62 11.65 -3.16
C GLU A 23 4.45 12.11 -2.29
N LEU A 24 4.60 11.99 -0.97
CA LEU A 24 3.62 12.45 0.02
C LEU A 24 4.21 13.60 0.83
N LYS A 25 3.43 14.67 0.99
CA LYS A 25 3.79 15.83 1.82
C LYS A 25 2.93 15.86 3.08
N VAL A 26 3.52 16.25 4.21
CA VAL A 26 2.76 16.43 5.46
C VAL A 26 1.63 17.43 5.25
N GLY A 27 0.45 17.12 5.78
CA GLY A 27 -0.78 17.89 5.62
C GLY A 27 -1.55 17.60 4.33
N GLN A 28 -0.95 16.92 3.35
CA GLN A 28 -1.62 16.54 2.10
C GLN A 28 -2.78 15.58 2.37
N ILE A 29 -3.90 15.80 1.71
CA ILE A 29 -5.05 14.90 1.74
C ILE A 29 -5.01 14.01 0.50
N VAL A 30 -5.06 12.69 0.69
CA VAL A 30 -5.02 11.69 -0.37
C VAL A 30 -6.18 10.71 -0.24
N LYS A 31 -6.67 10.19 -1.35
CA LYS A 31 -7.63 9.07 -1.36
C LYS A 31 -6.87 7.75 -1.25
N GLY A 32 -7.23 6.92 -0.29
CA GLY A 32 -6.63 5.61 -0.08
C GLY A 32 -7.67 4.50 0.02
N VAL A 33 -7.22 3.27 -0.25
CA VAL A 33 -7.99 2.04 0.00
C VAL A 33 -7.23 1.18 1.01
N VAL A 34 -7.91 0.70 2.04
CA VAL A 34 -7.31 -0.23 3.01
C VAL A 34 -7.20 -1.62 2.40
N LEU A 35 -5.97 -2.06 2.10
CA LEU A 35 -5.72 -3.39 1.54
C LEU A 35 -5.71 -4.47 2.63
N GLN A 36 -5.11 -4.16 3.78
CA GLN A 36 -4.97 -5.10 4.88
C GLN A 36 -4.70 -4.35 6.19
N LEU A 37 -5.33 -4.81 7.28
CA LEU A 37 -5.01 -4.37 8.64
C LEU A 37 -3.84 -5.22 9.18
N LEU A 38 -2.90 -4.56 9.85
CA LEU A 38 -1.74 -5.16 10.49
C LEU A 38 -1.86 -4.99 12.02
N SER A 39 -0.88 -5.53 12.76
CA SER A 39 -0.74 -5.28 14.18
C SER A 39 -0.44 -3.80 14.49
N ASP A 40 -0.62 -3.39 15.74
CA ASP A 40 -0.25 -2.05 16.25
C ASP A 40 -0.92 -0.86 15.55
N GLN A 41 -2.16 -1.06 15.04
CA GLN A 41 -2.93 -0.07 14.28
C GLN A 41 -2.28 0.33 12.95
N GLU A 42 -1.38 -0.50 12.43
CA GLU A 42 -0.86 -0.29 11.09
C GLU A 42 -1.76 -0.92 10.03
N ALA A 43 -1.65 -0.42 8.81
CA ALA A 43 -2.34 -0.97 7.66
C ALA A 43 -1.49 -0.84 6.40
N LEU A 44 -1.69 -1.77 5.47
CA LEU A 44 -1.29 -1.60 4.08
C LEU A 44 -2.42 -0.89 3.34
N LEU A 45 -2.06 0.20 2.67
CA LEU A 45 -2.96 1.06 1.92
C LEU A 45 -2.55 1.06 0.45
N ASN A 46 -3.51 1.22 -0.46
CA ASN A 46 -3.24 1.61 -1.84
C ASN A 46 -3.58 3.09 -2.02
N ILE A 47 -2.59 3.90 -2.37
CA ILE A 47 -2.75 5.32 -2.68
C ILE A 47 -2.31 5.53 -4.13
N GLY A 48 -3.28 5.78 -5.01
CA GLY A 48 -3.01 6.08 -6.42
C GLY A 48 -2.26 4.98 -7.19
N GLY A 49 -2.36 3.72 -6.77
CA GLY A 49 -1.64 2.58 -7.35
C GLY A 49 -0.35 2.19 -6.63
N VAL A 50 0.05 2.93 -5.58
CA VAL A 50 1.25 2.66 -4.79
C VAL A 50 0.86 2.12 -3.43
N GLN A 51 1.51 1.03 -3.01
CA GLN A 51 1.28 0.44 -1.70
C GLN A 51 2.06 1.21 -0.63
N VAL A 52 1.37 1.63 0.43
CA VAL A 52 1.93 2.41 1.53
C VAL A 52 1.59 1.72 2.85
N ARG A 53 2.59 1.50 3.70
CA ARG A 53 2.38 1.09 5.09
C ARG A 53 2.26 2.33 5.97
N ALA A 54 1.17 2.44 6.71
CA ALA A 54 0.93 3.58 7.58
C ALA A 54 0.23 3.16 8.87
N LYS A 55 0.41 3.96 9.92
CA LYS A 55 -0.39 3.85 11.14
C LYS A 55 -1.69 4.61 10.96
N LEU A 56 -2.80 3.97 11.31
CA LEU A 56 -4.13 4.56 11.26
C LEU A 56 -4.50 5.12 12.62
N GLU A 57 -4.93 6.38 12.66
CA GLU A 57 -5.43 7.01 13.89
C GLU A 57 -6.90 6.66 14.14
N THR A 58 -7.60 6.21 13.11
CA THR A 58 -9.01 5.80 13.15
C THR A 58 -9.14 4.31 12.81
N PRO A 59 -10.07 3.59 13.44
CA PRO A 59 -10.30 2.18 13.15
C PRO A 59 -11.02 2.02 11.81
N LEU A 60 -10.26 1.86 10.73
CA LEU A 60 -10.77 1.54 9.40
C LEU A 60 -10.90 0.02 9.21
N LYS A 61 -11.73 -0.40 8.25
CA LYS A 61 -11.88 -1.80 7.84
C LYS A 61 -11.15 -2.06 6.53
N GLN A 62 -10.77 -3.32 6.32
CA GLN A 62 -10.25 -3.77 5.03
C GLN A 62 -11.29 -3.52 3.93
N GLY A 63 -10.84 -2.97 2.80
CA GLY A 63 -11.70 -2.57 1.68
C GLY A 63 -12.26 -1.15 1.79
N ASP A 64 -12.15 -0.49 2.94
CA ASP A 64 -12.63 0.89 3.09
C ASP A 64 -11.87 1.84 2.16
N VAL A 65 -12.62 2.72 1.53
CA VAL A 65 -12.10 3.81 0.70
C VAL A 65 -12.35 5.12 1.43
N THR A 66 -11.30 5.84 1.77
CA THR A 66 -11.42 7.08 2.55
C THR A 66 -10.38 8.13 2.17
N MET A 67 -10.60 9.36 2.62
CA MET A 67 -9.63 10.44 2.54
C MET A 67 -8.73 10.39 3.77
N LEU A 68 -7.43 10.40 3.55
CA LEU A 68 -6.39 10.32 4.57
C LEU A 68 -5.55 11.59 4.51
N GLN A 69 -5.28 12.20 5.65
CA GLN A 69 -4.30 13.28 5.75
C GLN A 69 -2.94 12.68 6.10
N VAL A 70 -1.91 13.03 5.34
CA VAL A 70 -0.53 12.62 5.61
C VAL A 70 -0.06 13.36 6.87
N GLN A 71 0.15 12.62 7.96
CA GLN A 71 0.68 13.17 9.20
C GLN A 71 2.19 12.91 9.32
N LEU A 72 2.92 13.85 9.91
CA LEU A 72 4.27 13.60 10.37
C LEU A 72 4.16 12.78 11.67
N ASN A 73 4.48 11.50 11.63
CA ASN A 73 4.55 10.72 12.87
C ASN A 73 5.85 11.10 13.61
N ARG A 74 5.77 12.15 14.44
CA ARG A 74 6.87 12.61 15.28
C ARG A 74 6.93 11.70 16.52
N ALA A 75 7.63 10.58 16.43
CA ALA A 75 8.16 9.93 17.63
C ALA A 75 9.44 10.68 18.08
N VAL A 76 9.68 10.71 19.40
CA VAL A 76 10.79 11.30 20.20
C VAL A 76 10.84 12.84 20.28
N VAL A 77 10.87 13.49 21.46
CA VAL A 77 11.58 13.18 22.73
C VAL A 77 10.69 13.46 23.96
N LYS A 78 10.59 12.52 24.90
CA LYS A 78 10.16 12.81 26.28
C LYS A 78 11.33 13.51 26.98
N LEU A 79 11.11 14.73 27.49
CA LEU A 79 11.94 15.36 28.52
C LEU A 79 11.26 15.20 29.87
#